data_AF-A0AAU1T1W2-F1
#
_entry.id   AF-A0AAU1T1W2-F1
#
_cell.length_a   1.000
_cell.length_b   1.000
_cell.length_c   1.000
_cell.angle_alpha   90.00
_cell.angle_beta   90.00
_cell.angle_gamma   90.00
#
_symmetry.space_group_name_H-M   'P 1'
#
loop_
_entity.id
_entity.type
_entity.pdbx_description
1 polymer ?
#
loop_
_entity_poly.entity_id
_entity_poly.type
_entity_poly.pdbx_seq_one_letter_code
_entity_poly.pdbx_strand_id
1 'polypeptide(L)'
;MTTWLLPIFTALLGYGGHWAQTALARRYKRKDADEERIGGLRTKLLELRDLAGDDADREGRNLAAKLRNDAELLGDRKLRRRVTEALAYIQALWIISGGKVTVTDVRKAWSQDALDCCSAAIRGDRLPKHRSEMEFQLFAFQEVAARPQPHAGVDAMVADSPLALTQQKLFRRWQAKQCPWWRRTPRMWARLVRS
;
A
#
# COMPACT_ATOMS: atom_id res chain seq x y z
N MET A 1 -46.36 19.40 41.72
CA MET A 1 -45.51 18.39 42.37
C MET A 1 -44.62 17.72 41.31
N THR A 2 -43.47 18.30 40.96
CA THR A 2 -42.52 17.74 39.97
C THR A 2 -41.06 17.75 40.45
N THR A 3 -40.80 18.30 41.64
CA THR A 3 -39.47 18.45 42.25
C THR A 3 -38.78 17.12 42.61
N TRP A 4 -39.52 16.01 42.74
CA TRP A 4 -38.96 14.68 43.06
C TRP A 4 -38.29 13.98 41.87
N LEU A 5 -38.52 14.42 40.63
CA LEU A 5 -37.90 13.83 39.44
C LEU A 5 -36.51 14.41 39.13
N LEU A 6 -36.20 15.60 39.66
CA LEU A 6 -34.97 16.34 39.43
C LEU A 6 -33.68 15.54 39.79
N PRO A 7 -33.62 14.83 40.94
CA PRO A 7 -32.45 14.02 41.31
C PRO A 7 -32.19 12.85 40.34
N ILE A 8 -33.26 12.24 39.83
CA ILE A 8 -33.18 11.10 38.90
C ILE A 8 -32.66 11.57 37.54
N PHE A 9 -33.15 12.72 37.05
CA PHE A 9 -32.64 13.32 35.82
C PHE A 9 -31.19 13.75 35.94
N THR A 10 -30.76 14.34 37.08
CA THR A 10 -29.35 14.67 37.30
C THR A 10 -28.45 13.44 37.37
N ALA A 11 -28.90 12.33 37.96
CA ALA A 11 -28.15 11.08 37.99
C ALA A 11 -28.01 10.45 36.59
N LEU A 12 -29.08 10.46 35.79
CA LEU A 12 -29.05 9.99 34.40
C LEU A 12 -28.15 10.85 33.51
N LEU A 13 -28.19 12.17 33.66
CA LEU A 13 -27.30 13.09 32.95
C LEU A 13 -25.83 12.91 33.37
N GLY A 14 -25.56 12.71 34.65
CA GLY A 14 -24.22 12.41 35.16
C GLY A 14 -23.66 11.11 34.59
N TYR A 15 -24.47 10.05 34.57
CA TYR A 15 -24.08 8.76 34.00
C TYR A 15 -23.88 8.83 32.48
N GLY A 16 -24.77 9.52 31.76
CA GLY A 16 -24.64 9.77 30.32
C GLY A 16 -23.40 10.58 29.97
N GLY A 17 -23.09 11.62 30.76
CA GLY A 17 -21.87 12.41 30.63
C GLY A 17 -20.60 11.59 30.84
N HIS A 18 -20.56 10.74 31.87
CA HIS A 18 -19.44 9.84 32.12
C HIS A 18 -19.23 8.85 30.96
N TRP A 19 -20.31 8.28 30.41
CA TRP A 19 -20.25 7.41 29.23
C TRP A 19 -19.75 8.13 27.97
N ALA A 20 -20.20 9.36 27.75
CA ALA A 20 -19.73 10.18 26.64
C ALA A 20 -18.23 10.48 26.77
N GLN A 21 -17.77 10.85 27.97
CA GLN A 21 -16.35 11.10 28.24
C GLN A 21 -15.50 9.83 28.09
N THR A 22 -15.94 8.69 28.60
CA THR A 22 -15.20 7.41 28.43
C THR A 22 -15.19 6.94 26.97
N ALA A 23 -16.28 7.12 26.24
CA ALA A 23 -16.34 6.81 24.81
C ALA A 23 -15.38 7.70 24.00
N LEU A 24 -15.33 9.01 24.30
CA LEU A 24 -14.40 9.95 23.69
C LEU A 24 -12.95 9.59 24.03
N ALA A 25 -12.63 9.36 25.30
CA ALA A 25 -11.29 8.98 25.74
C ALA A 25 -10.80 7.69 25.05
N ARG A 26 -11.68 6.69 24.87
CA ARG A 26 -11.35 5.46 24.14
C ARG A 26 -11.10 5.71 22.65
N ARG A 27 -11.83 6.65 22.03
CA ARG A 27 -11.61 7.03 20.62
C ARG A 27 -10.28 7.73 20.43
N TYR A 28 -9.92 8.67 21.32
CA TYR A 28 -8.62 9.34 21.27
C TYR A 28 -7.47 8.34 21.45
N LYS A 29 -7.51 7.48 22.48
CA LYS A 29 -6.48 6.44 22.69
C LYS A 29 -6.27 5.52 21.47
N ARG A 30 -7.35 5.18 20.75
CA ARG A 30 -7.26 4.37 19.52
C ARG A 30 -6.65 5.16 18.36
N LYS A 31 -6.99 6.45 18.23
CA LYS A 31 -6.43 7.33 17.21
C LYS A 31 -4.93 7.53 17.42
N ASP A 32 -4.51 7.79 18.65
CA ASP A 32 -3.09 7.99 18.99
C ASP A 32 -2.27 6.73 18.71
N ALA A 33 -2.79 5.56 19.09
CA ALA A 33 -2.14 4.28 18.80
C ALA A 33 -2.06 3.97 17.30
N ASP A 34 -3.07 4.35 16.51
CA ASP A 34 -3.03 4.21 15.05
C ASP A 34 -2.06 5.21 14.42
N GLU A 35 -1.99 6.46 14.90
CA GLU A 35 -1.03 7.46 14.44
C GLU A 35 0.41 7.04 14.73
N GLU A 36 0.69 6.48 15.92
CA GLU A 36 2.00 5.94 16.29
C GLU A 36 2.41 4.78 15.37
N ARG A 37 1.47 3.87 15.04
CA ARG A 37 1.71 2.78 14.09
C ARG A 37 1.99 3.28 12.68
N ILE A 38 1.20 4.25 12.20
CA ILE A 38 1.41 4.86 10.87
C ILE A 38 2.76 5.59 10.83
N GLY A 39 3.13 6.29 11.90
CA GLY A 39 4.43 6.94 12.05
C GLY A 39 5.59 5.95 12.03
N GLY A 40 5.50 4.87 12.81
CA GLY A 40 6.50 3.80 12.81
C GLY A 40 6.65 3.12 11.45
N LEU A 41 5.53 2.86 10.76
CA LEU A 41 5.54 2.30 9.41
C LEU A 41 6.19 3.26 8.41
N ARG A 42 5.92 4.57 8.52
CA ARG A 42 6.51 5.61 7.69
C ARG A 42 8.04 5.66 7.84
N THR A 43 8.57 5.58 9.06
CA THR A 43 10.03 5.55 9.28
C THR A 43 10.67 4.35 8.60
N LYS A 44 10.10 3.15 8.77
CA LYS A 44 10.64 1.95 8.15
C LYS A 44 10.46 1.94 6.61
N LEU A 45 9.43 2.60 6.08
CA LEU A 45 9.27 2.79 4.64
C LEU A 45 10.32 3.75 4.06
N LEU A 46 10.80 4.73 4.84
CA LEU A 46 11.95 5.56 4.45
C LEU A 46 13.23 4.72 4.39
N GLU A 47 13.47 3.87 5.38
CA GLU A 47 14.59 2.91 5.34
C GLU A 47 14.51 2.00 4.10
N LEU A 48 13.30 1.52 3.76
CA LEU A 48 13.08 0.71 2.56
C LEU A 48 13.42 1.47 1.26
N ARG A 49 13.08 2.76 1.20
CA ARG A 49 13.33 3.63 0.04
C ARG A 49 14.82 3.93 -0.11
N ASP A 50 15.47 4.25 1.00
CA ASP A 50 16.83 4.79 1.03
C ASP A 50 17.92 3.71 1.15
N LEU A 51 17.53 2.42 1.16
CA LEU A 51 18.45 1.29 0.99
C LEU A 51 19.35 1.48 -0.23
N ALA A 52 20.65 1.38 0.00
CA ALA A 52 21.70 1.48 -1.01
C ALA A 52 22.77 0.41 -0.76
N GLY A 53 23.49 0.03 -1.81
CA GLY A 53 24.51 -1.03 -1.79
C GLY A 53 24.14 -2.24 -2.65
N ASP A 54 25.11 -3.14 -2.83
CA ASP A 54 25.01 -4.27 -3.76
C ASP A 54 23.91 -5.28 -3.37
N ASP A 55 23.60 -5.40 -2.08
CA ASP A 55 22.55 -6.27 -1.56
C ASP A 55 21.21 -5.56 -1.29
N ALA A 56 21.10 -4.28 -1.66
CA ALA A 56 19.97 -3.43 -1.28
C ALA A 56 18.62 -4.00 -1.69
N ASP A 57 18.52 -4.67 -2.85
CA ASP A 57 17.25 -5.22 -3.33
C ASP A 57 16.86 -6.53 -2.62
N ARG A 58 17.84 -7.36 -2.22
CA ARG A 58 17.61 -8.56 -1.41
C ARG A 58 17.16 -8.18 0.01
N GLU A 59 17.83 -7.22 0.61
CA GLU A 59 17.46 -6.66 1.91
C GLU A 59 16.11 -5.94 1.84
N GLY A 60 15.89 -5.17 0.78
CA GLY A 60 14.63 -4.49 0.50
C GLY A 60 13.45 -5.46 0.43
N ARG A 61 13.60 -6.64 -0.18
CA ARG A 61 12.56 -7.68 -0.18
C ARG A 61 12.24 -8.17 1.23
N ASN A 62 13.25 -8.46 2.03
CA ASN A 62 13.07 -8.97 3.39
C ASN A 62 12.39 -7.93 4.28
N LEU A 63 12.78 -6.67 4.14
CA LEU A 63 12.17 -5.55 4.84
C LEU A 63 10.73 -5.32 4.37
N ALA A 64 10.46 -5.35 3.07
CA ALA A 64 9.10 -5.25 2.53
C ALA A 64 8.19 -6.37 3.06
N ALA A 65 8.70 -7.59 3.26
CA ALA A 65 7.95 -8.70 3.87
C ALA A 65 7.55 -8.43 5.31
N LYS A 66 8.50 -7.94 6.12
CA LYS A 66 8.24 -7.58 7.52
C LYS A 66 7.26 -6.42 7.60
N LEU A 67 7.46 -5.38 6.78
CA LEU A 67 6.59 -4.20 6.72
C LEU A 67 5.18 -4.51 6.27
N ARG A 68 5.00 -5.52 5.42
CA ARG A 68 3.68 -5.94 5.00
C ARG A 68 2.87 -6.48 6.16
N ASN A 69 3.49 -7.28 7.03
CA ASN A 69 2.84 -7.79 8.24
C ASN A 69 2.51 -6.64 9.21
N ASP A 70 3.42 -5.68 9.37
CA ASP A 70 3.18 -4.49 10.19
C ASP A 70 2.01 -3.64 9.64
N ALA A 71 1.92 -3.50 8.31
CA ALA A 71 0.84 -2.77 7.64
C ALA A 71 -0.53 -3.44 7.83
N GLU A 72 -0.60 -4.77 8.02
CA GLU A 72 -1.87 -5.48 8.26
C GLU A 72 -2.54 -5.07 9.59
N LEU A 73 -1.74 -4.56 10.54
CA LEU A 73 -2.18 -4.10 11.86
C LEU A 73 -2.80 -2.68 11.86
N LEU A 74 -2.79 -1.99 10.72
CA LEU A 74 -3.39 -0.67 10.57
C LEU A 74 -4.93 -0.74 10.67
N GLY A 75 -5.52 0.18 11.46
CA GLY A 75 -6.97 0.30 11.63
C GLY A 75 -7.73 0.70 10.36
N ASP A 76 -7.16 1.61 9.55
CA ASP A 76 -7.79 2.04 8.30
C ASP A 76 -7.65 0.97 7.21
N ARG A 77 -8.79 0.40 6.81
CA ARG A 77 -8.89 -0.64 5.76
C ARG A 77 -8.39 -0.17 4.40
N LYS A 78 -8.60 1.09 4.01
CA LYS A 78 -8.17 1.63 2.71
C LYS A 78 -6.67 1.86 2.71
N LEU A 79 -6.13 2.51 3.75
CA LEU A 79 -4.69 2.72 3.91
C LEU A 79 -3.96 1.38 3.97
N ARG A 80 -4.39 0.48 4.86
CA ARG A 80 -3.85 -0.88 4.98
C ARG A 80 -3.75 -1.55 3.62
N ARG A 81 -4.85 -1.59 2.88
CA ARG A 81 -4.88 -2.22 1.57
C ARG A 81 -3.86 -1.63 0.60
N ARG A 82 -3.77 -0.29 0.51
CA ARG A 82 -2.86 0.39 -0.43
C ARG A 82 -1.39 0.13 -0.09
N VAL A 83 -1.03 0.22 1.19
CA VAL A 83 0.33 -0.03 1.65
C VAL A 83 0.71 -1.51 1.50
N THR A 84 -0.17 -2.43 1.87
CA THR A 84 0.05 -3.87 1.67
C THR A 84 0.19 -4.22 0.18
N GLU A 85 -0.59 -3.60 -0.71
CA GLU A 85 -0.49 -3.79 -2.17
C GLU A 85 0.88 -3.29 -2.69
N ALA A 86 1.30 -2.07 -2.33
CA ALA A 86 2.59 -1.52 -2.73
C ALA A 86 3.77 -2.41 -2.28
N LEU A 87 3.75 -2.86 -1.02
CA LEU A 87 4.78 -3.76 -0.50
C LEU A 87 4.77 -5.14 -1.16
N ALA A 88 3.59 -5.68 -1.47
CA ALA A 88 3.47 -6.94 -2.20
C ALA A 88 4.00 -6.82 -3.63
N TYR A 89 3.84 -5.65 -4.28
CA TYR A 89 4.41 -5.41 -5.59
C TYR A 89 5.93 -5.44 -5.56
N ILE A 90 6.58 -4.78 -4.60
CA ILE A 90 8.05 -4.82 -4.43
C ILE A 90 8.54 -6.28 -4.37
N GLN A 91 7.84 -7.14 -3.62
CA GLN A 91 8.17 -8.56 -3.55
C GLN A 91 7.97 -9.31 -4.86
N ALA A 92 6.84 -9.08 -5.53
CA ALA A 92 6.51 -9.75 -6.78
C ALA A 92 7.52 -9.42 -7.88
N LEU A 93 7.95 -8.15 -7.97
CA LEU A 93 8.90 -7.72 -8.98
C LEU A 93 10.27 -8.38 -8.77
N TRP A 94 10.74 -8.52 -7.53
CA TRP A 94 11.96 -9.30 -7.25
C TRP A 94 11.89 -10.74 -7.76
N ILE A 95 10.73 -11.40 -7.59
CA ILE A 95 10.53 -12.79 -8.04
C ILE A 95 10.55 -12.85 -9.57
N ILE A 96 9.85 -11.93 -10.25
CA ILE A 96 9.73 -11.89 -11.72
C ILE A 96 11.09 -11.56 -12.37
N SER A 97 11.85 -10.63 -11.79
CA SER A 97 13.17 -10.25 -12.29
C SER A 97 14.28 -11.26 -11.98
N GLY A 98 14.01 -12.27 -11.14
CA GLY A 98 15.00 -13.26 -10.71
C GLY A 98 16.23 -12.65 -10.01
N GLY A 99 16.10 -11.43 -9.47
CA GLY A 99 17.21 -10.67 -8.88
C GLY A 99 18.26 -10.17 -9.89
N LYS A 100 17.99 -10.25 -11.20
CA LYS A 100 18.95 -9.86 -12.26
C LYS A 100 18.83 -8.41 -12.71
N VAL A 101 17.77 -7.72 -12.31
CA VAL A 101 17.55 -6.30 -12.62
C VAL A 101 17.69 -5.51 -11.34
N THR A 102 18.47 -4.42 -11.38
CA THR A 102 18.48 -3.39 -10.34
C THR A 102 17.11 -2.74 -10.30
N VAL A 103 16.28 -3.14 -9.34
CA VAL A 103 14.90 -2.65 -9.23
C VAL A 103 14.80 -1.43 -8.31
N THR A 104 15.93 -0.79 -8.09
CA THR A 104 16.08 0.25 -7.10
C THR A 104 15.11 1.42 -7.33
N ASP A 105 14.91 1.83 -8.59
CA ASP A 105 14.02 2.95 -8.91
C ASP A 105 12.54 2.60 -8.76
N VAL A 106 12.14 1.37 -9.11
CA VAL A 106 10.74 0.93 -8.92
C VAL A 106 10.44 0.69 -7.45
N ARG A 107 11.38 0.09 -6.70
CA ARG A 107 11.27 -0.02 -5.24
C ARG A 107 11.09 1.35 -4.62
N LYS A 108 11.96 2.31 -4.96
CA LYS A 108 11.87 3.70 -4.47
C LYS A 108 10.52 4.32 -4.79
N ALA A 109 10.03 4.18 -6.01
CA ALA A 109 8.73 4.73 -6.43
C ALA A 109 7.56 4.14 -5.64
N TRP A 110 7.53 2.82 -5.42
CA TRP A 110 6.43 2.15 -4.71
C TRP A 110 6.51 2.36 -3.20
N SER A 111 7.72 2.42 -2.64
CA SER A 111 7.95 2.87 -1.26
C SER A 111 7.48 4.32 -1.06
N GLN A 112 7.73 5.20 -2.04
CA GLN A 112 7.28 6.59 -1.99
C GLN A 112 5.75 6.72 -2.03
N ASP A 113 5.03 5.96 -2.86
CA ASP A 113 3.55 5.99 -2.85
C ASP A 113 2.97 5.50 -1.52
N ALA A 114 3.59 4.47 -0.91
CA ALA A 114 3.22 4.03 0.43
C ALA A 114 3.49 5.13 1.48
N LEU A 115 4.63 5.83 1.39
CA LEU A 115 4.96 6.97 2.24
C LEU A 115 3.98 8.13 2.09
N ASP A 116 3.56 8.43 0.85
CA ASP A 116 2.59 9.49 0.56
C ASP A 116 1.22 9.14 1.14
N CYS A 117 0.80 7.87 1.03
CA CYS A 117 -0.42 7.37 1.68
C CYS A 117 -0.37 7.49 3.20
N CYS A 118 0.74 7.08 3.83
CA CYS A 118 0.93 7.22 5.28
C CYS A 118 0.95 8.69 5.71
N SER A 119 1.60 9.56 4.93
CA SER A 119 1.69 11.00 5.22
C SER A 119 0.33 11.69 5.09
N ALA A 120 -0.45 11.33 4.06
CA ALA A 120 -1.83 11.81 3.91
C ALA A 120 -2.72 11.35 5.07
N ALA A 121 -2.58 10.09 5.51
CA ALA A 121 -3.35 9.57 6.63
C ALA A 121 -3.04 10.28 7.95
N ILE A 122 -1.77 10.58 8.25
CA ILE A 122 -1.37 11.36 9.44
C ILE A 122 -1.96 12.77 9.40
N ARG A 123 -1.98 13.41 8.23
CA ARG A 123 -2.58 14.75 8.06
C ARG A 123 -4.11 14.76 8.13
N GLY A 124 -4.75 13.58 8.06
CA GLY A 124 -6.20 13.46 7.93
C GLY A 124 -6.71 13.78 6.51
N ASP A 125 -5.81 13.81 5.53
CA ASP A 125 -6.13 14.10 4.13
C ASP A 125 -6.73 12.87 3.43
N ARG A 126 -7.33 13.12 2.26
CA ARG A 126 -7.72 12.02 1.36
C ARG A 126 -6.49 11.31 0.83
N LEU A 127 -6.53 9.98 0.81
CA LEU A 127 -5.46 9.17 0.21
C LEU A 127 -5.23 9.57 -1.26
N PRO A 128 -3.96 9.63 -1.71
CA PRO A 128 -3.65 9.93 -3.10
C PRO A 128 -4.29 8.91 -4.06
N LYS A 129 -4.56 9.35 -5.29
CA LYS A 129 -5.13 8.48 -6.33
C LYS A 129 -4.17 7.33 -6.65
N HIS A 130 -4.70 6.13 -6.85
CA HIS A 130 -3.91 4.97 -7.27
C HIS A 130 -3.34 5.21 -8.67
N ARG A 131 -2.01 5.22 -8.80
CA ARG A 131 -1.35 5.37 -10.08
C ARG A 131 -1.29 4.00 -10.76
N SER A 132 -1.95 3.85 -11.92
CA SER A 132 -1.90 2.62 -12.73
C SER A 132 -0.49 2.32 -13.27
N GLU A 133 0.43 3.27 -13.15
CA GLU A 133 1.83 3.18 -13.53
C GLU A 133 2.55 1.99 -12.88
N MET A 134 2.21 1.67 -11.62
CA MET A 134 2.81 0.52 -10.92
C MET A 134 2.38 -0.82 -11.49
N GLU A 135 1.08 -0.95 -11.79
CA GLU A 135 0.53 -2.15 -12.43
C GLU A 135 1.10 -2.32 -13.84
N PHE A 136 1.34 -1.22 -14.55
CA PHE A 136 1.96 -1.22 -15.86
C PHE A 136 3.43 -1.63 -15.81
N GLN A 137 4.21 -1.12 -14.84
CA GLN A 137 5.60 -1.52 -14.62
C GLN A 137 5.72 -3.03 -14.36
N LEU A 138 4.86 -3.60 -13.51
CA LEU A 138 4.82 -5.06 -13.28
C LEU A 138 4.54 -5.85 -14.56
N PHE A 139 3.57 -5.40 -15.34
CA PHE A 139 3.24 -6.03 -16.62
C PHE A 139 4.42 -5.96 -17.59
N ALA A 140 5.08 -4.81 -17.70
CA ALA A 140 6.24 -4.63 -18.56
C ALA A 140 7.38 -5.57 -18.16
N PHE A 141 7.65 -5.70 -16.86
CA PHE A 141 8.66 -6.64 -16.35
C PHE A 141 8.29 -8.10 -16.60
N GLN A 142 7.01 -8.48 -16.46
CA GLN A 142 6.56 -9.84 -16.74
C GLN A 142 6.69 -10.20 -18.23
N GLU A 143 6.34 -9.29 -19.12
CA GLU A 143 6.50 -9.48 -20.58
C GLU A 143 7.97 -9.54 -21.01
N VAL A 144 8.84 -8.73 -20.40
CA VAL A 144 10.29 -8.77 -20.67
C VAL A 144 10.92 -10.05 -20.13
N ALA A 145 10.55 -10.50 -18.93
CA ALA A 145 11.02 -11.78 -18.37
C ALA A 145 10.61 -12.98 -19.22
N ALA A 146 9.47 -12.90 -19.93
CA ALA A 146 9.00 -13.95 -20.83
C ALA A 146 9.72 -14.00 -22.19
N ARG A 147 10.57 -13.01 -22.52
CA ARG A 147 11.29 -12.94 -23.81
C ARG A 147 12.80 -13.11 -23.61
N PRO A 148 13.49 -13.96 -24.39
CA PRO A 148 14.92 -14.24 -24.22
C PRO A 148 15.87 -13.16 -24.81
N GLN A 149 15.42 -11.91 -24.98
CA GLN A 149 16.20 -10.84 -25.63
C GLN A 149 16.68 -9.76 -24.65
N PRO A 150 17.80 -9.05 -24.96
CA PRO A 150 18.56 -8.28 -23.98
C PRO A 150 17.74 -7.15 -23.35
N HIS A 151 17.88 -7.04 -22.04
CA HIS A 151 17.04 -6.30 -21.08
C HIS A 151 17.03 -4.76 -21.20
N ALA A 152 17.60 -4.19 -22.27
CA ALA A 152 17.61 -2.75 -22.55
C ALA A 152 16.22 -2.17 -22.92
N GLY A 153 15.20 -3.03 -23.02
CA GLY A 153 13.87 -2.66 -23.49
C GLY A 153 12.95 -2.01 -22.45
N VAL A 154 13.22 -2.10 -21.14
CA VAL A 154 12.27 -1.59 -20.12
C VAL A 154 12.19 -0.05 -20.16
N ASP A 155 13.33 0.63 -20.26
CA ASP A 155 13.36 2.10 -20.36
C ASP A 155 12.86 2.58 -21.74
N ALA A 156 13.12 1.81 -22.80
CA ALA A 156 12.63 2.10 -24.15
C ALA A 156 11.12 1.82 -24.33
N MET A 157 10.52 0.95 -23.49
CA MET A 157 9.08 0.62 -23.51
C MET A 157 8.21 1.72 -22.89
N VAL A 158 8.81 2.64 -22.12
CA VAL A 158 8.13 3.77 -21.47
C VAL A 158 8.10 5.02 -22.36
N ALA A 159 8.98 5.13 -23.35
CA ALA A 159 9.05 6.28 -24.26
C ALA A 159 8.02 6.18 -25.41
N ASP A 160 7.46 7.33 -25.82
CA ASP A 160 6.45 7.55 -26.87
C ASP A 160 6.77 6.88 -28.22
N SER A 161 6.55 5.57 -28.29
CA SER A 161 6.69 4.78 -29.52
C SER A 161 5.36 4.07 -29.83
N PRO A 162 5.09 3.70 -31.09
CA PRO A 162 3.90 2.92 -31.46
C PRO A 162 3.79 1.57 -30.72
N LEU A 163 4.90 1.09 -30.13
CA LEU A 163 4.89 -0.06 -29.22
C LEU A 163 4.17 0.26 -27.90
N ALA A 164 4.22 1.50 -27.40
CA ALA A 164 3.56 1.90 -26.16
C ALA A 164 2.02 1.76 -26.25
N LEU A 165 1.41 2.15 -27.38
CA LEU A 165 -0.04 1.95 -27.60
C LEU A 165 -0.42 0.46 -27.68
N THR A 166 0.43 -0.35 -28.31
CA THR A 166 0.24 -1.80 -28.41
C THR A 166 0.37 -2.45 -27.04
N GLN A 167 1.35 -2.05 -26.25
CA GLN A 167 1.55 -2.51 -24.89
C GLN A 167 0.46 -2.02 -23.95
N GLN A 168 -0.07 -0.82 -24.13
CA GLN A 168 -1.21 -0.34 -23.35
C GLN A 168 -2.48 -1.16 -23.65
N LYS A 169 -2.69 -1.58 -24.91
CA LYS A 169 -3.76 -2.52 -25.28
C LYS A 169 -3.53 -3.91 -24.68
N LEU A 170 -2.31 -4.43 -24.72
CA LEU A 170 -1.94 -5.71 -24.11
C LEU A 170 -2.09 -5.67 -22.59
N PHE A 171 -1.66 -4.58 -21.95
CA PHE A 171 -1.84 -4.32 -20.52
C PHE A 171 -3.34 -4.29 -20.17
N ARG A 172 -4.18 -3.57 -20.92
CA ARG A 172 -5.64 -3.57 -20.68
C ARG A 172 -6.25 -4.96 -20.84
N ARG A 173 -5.80 -5.76 -21.81
CA ARG A 173 -6.25 -7.15 -22.00
C ARG A 173 -5.76 -8.06 -20.88
N TRP A 174 -4.51 -7.93 -20.46
CA TRP A 174 -3.92 -8.63 -19.31
C TRP A 174 -4.67 -8.26 -18.03
N GLN A 175 -4.89 -6.97 -17.80
CA GLN A 175 -5.66 -6.46 -16.66
C GLN A 175 -7.10 -6.97 -16.69
N ALA A 176 -7.76 -7.04 -17.85
CA ALA A 176 -9.11 -7.60 -17.99
C ALA A 176 -9.16 -9.13 -17.78
N LYS A 177 -8.13 -9.86 -18.23
CA LYS A 177 -7.99 -11.32 -18.02
C LYS A 177 -7.70 -11.67 -16.56
N GLN A 178 -6.87 -10.88 -15.89
CA GLN A 178 -6.51 -11.07 -14.48
C GLN A 178 -7.64 -10.55 -13.58
N CYS A 179 -8.18 -9.37 -13.86
CA CYS A 179 -9.19 -8.66 -13.08
C CYS A 179 -10.40 -8.23 -13.92
N PRO A 180 -11.57 -8.89 -13.80
CA PRO A 180 -12.82 -8.18 -13.98
C PRO A 180 -12.82 -6.99 -13.01
N TRP A 181 -13.20 -5.81 -13.49
CA TRP A 181 -13.07 -4.49 -12.84
C TRP A 181 -13.59 -4.41 -11.38
N TRP A 182 -14.38 -5.38 -10.93
CA TRP A 182 -14.97 -5.49 -9.59
C TRP A 182 -14.21 -6.42 -8.60
N ARG A 183 -13.14 -7.13 -9.01
CA ARG A 183 -12.39 -8.12 -8.16
C ARG A 183 -10.93 -7.75 -7.84
N ARG A 184 -10.56 -6.48 -7.81
CA ARG A 184 -9.24 -6.06 -7.31
C ARG A 184 -9.12 -6.44 -5.83
N THR A 185 -8.45 -7.54 -5.48
CA THR A 185 -8.20 -7.96 -4.09
C THR A 185 -6.82 -8.61 -3.95
N PRO A 186 -6.18 -8.54 -2.77
CA PRO A 186 -4.84 -9.10 -2.51
C PRO A 186 -4.69 -10.60 -2.82
N ARG A 187 -5.78 -11.38 -2.72
CA ARG A 187 -5.79 -12.84 -2.99
C ARG A 187 -5.44 -13.21 -4.42
N MET A 188 -5.63 -12.30 -5.37
CA MET A 188 -5.35 -12.57 -6.78
C MET A 188 -3.85 -12.50 -7.08
N TRP A 189 -3.13 -11.59 -6.43
CA TRP A 189 -1.68 -11.45 -6.59
C TRP A 189 -0.90 -12.66 -6.05
N ALA A 190 -1.43 -13.32 -5.02
CA ALA A 190 -0.89 -14.60 -4.56
C ALA A 190 -1.00 -15.72 -5.60
N ARG A 191 -1.92 -15.64 -6.58
CA ARG A 191 -1.95 -16.56 -7.74
C ARG A 191 -0.91 -16.18 -8.78
N LEU A 192 -0.73 -14.90 -9.05
CA LEU A 192 0.30 -14.40 -9.98
C LEU A 192 1.73 -14.73 -9.57
N VAL A 193 2.00 -14.83 -8.26
CA VAL A 193 3.30 -15.27 -7.73
C VAL A 193 3.51 -16.79 -7.84
N ARG A 194 2.43 -17.58 -8.05
CA ARG A 194 2.47 -19.06 -8.11
C ARG A 194 2.37 -19.64 -9.52
N SER A 195 1.99 -18.82 -10.51
CA SER A 195 1.87 -19.20 -11.93
C SER A 195 3.09 -18.75 -12.70
#